data_AF-A0A4Q3CSR2-F1
#
_entry.id   AF-A0A4Q3CSR2-F1
#
_cell.length_a   1.000
_cell.length_b   1.000
_cell.length_c   1.000
_cell.angle_alpha   90.00
_cell.angle_beta   90.00
_cell.angle_gamma   90.00
#
_symmetry.space_group_name_H-M   'P 1'
#
loop_
_entity.id
_entity.type
_entity.pdbx_description
1 polymer ?
#
loop_
_entity_poly.entity_id
_entity_poly.type
_entity_poly.pdbx_seq_one_letter_code
_entity_poly.pdbx_strand_id
1 'polypeptide(L)' 'MSDKPTAARNAYGHLAPKFAEVTDEVLFGDIWRQPGLSPRDRSVVTVSSLISLYRINELPYHVK' A
#
# COMPACT_ATOMS: atom_id res chain seq x y z
N MET A 1 -18.58 -4.45 10.34
CA MET A 1 -18.26 -3.47 9.28
C MET A 1 -16.76 -3.51 9.12
N SER A 2 -16.22 -3.94 7.98
CA SER A 2 -14.76 -4.03 7.80
C SER A 2 -14.17 -2.63 7.94
N ASP A 3 -13.16 -2.50 8.80
CA ASP A 3 -12.42 -1.25 8.98
C ASP A 3 -11.70 -0.93 7.66
N LYS A 4 -12.32 -0.05 6.86
CA LYS A 4 -11.83 0.28 5.53
C LYS A 4 -10.57 1.13 5.70
N PRO A 5 -9.49 0.86 4.96
CA PRO A 5 -8.34 1.77 4.94
C PRO A 5 -8.82 3.17 4.51
N THR A 6 -8.43 4.20 5.24
CA THR A 6 -8.72 5.62 4.90
C THR A 6 -7.47 6.50 4.92
N ALA A 7 -6.30 5.90 5.11
CA ALA A 7 -5.05 6.64 5.27
C ALA A 7 -4.71 7.43 4.00
N ALA A 8 -4.97 6.87 2.82
CA ALA A 8 -4.71 7.56 1.57
C ALA A 8 -5.71 8.68 1.30
N ARG A 9 -7.00 8.49 1.63
CA ARG A 9 -8.01 9.57 1.62
C ARG A 9 -7.62 10.74 2.51
N ASN A 10 -7.10 10.49 3.70
CA ASN A 10 -6.66 11.54 4.60
C ASN A 10 -5.43 12.29 4.06
N ALA A 11 -4.47 11.59 3.48
CA ALA A 11 -3.23 12.19 2.99
C ALA A 11 -3.39 12.93 1.64
N TYR A 12 -4.10 12.32 0.69
CA TYR A 12 -4.11 12.75 -0.71
C TYR A 12 -5.50 13.11 -1.25
N GLY A 13 -6.57 12.91 -0.47
CA GLY A 13 -7.94 13.07 -0.97
C GLY A 13 -8.26 14.47 -1.49
N HIS A 14 -7.65 15.50 -0.93
CA HIS A 14 -7.83 16.89 -1.36
C HIS A 14 -7.13 17.24 -2.69
N LEU A 15 -6.06 16.50 -3.05
CA LEU A 15 -5.25 16.76 -4.23
C LEU A 15 -5.58 15.78 -5.38
N ALA A 16 -5.70 14.50 -5.05
CA ALA A 16 -5.88 13.41 -6.00
C ALA A 16 -6.91 12.39 -5.46
N PRO A 17 -8.21 12.72 -5.50
CA PRO A 17 -9.26 11.94 -4.83
C PRO A 17 -9.36 10.49 -5.36
N LYS A 18 -9.21 10.29 -6.67
CA LYS A 18 -9.27 8.92 -7.23
C LYS A 18 -8.03 8.09 -6.86
N PHE A 19 -6.86 8.71 -6.77
CA PHE A 19 -5.64 8.03 -6.32
C PHE A 19 -5.80 7.54 -4.88
N ALA A 20 -6.33 8.42 -4.00
CA ALA A 20 -6.62 8.07 -2.63
C ALA A 20 -7.63 6.92 -2.50
N GLU A 21 -8.73 6.98 -3.24
CA GLU A 21 -9.74 5.92 -3.29
C GLU A 21 -9.13 4.57 -3.72
N VAL A 22 -8.39 4.53 -4.83
CA VAL A 22 -7.81 3.28 -5.34
C VAL A 22 -6.76 2.72 -4.38
N THR A 23 -5.99 3.57 -3.72
CA THR A 23 -5.00 3.14 -2.71
C THR A 23 -5.70 2.49 -1.50
N ASP A 24 -6.75 3.11 -1.00
CA ASP A 24 -7.48 2.59 0.15
C ASP A 24 -8.27 1.31 -0.19
N GLU A 25 -9.01 1.31 -1.30
CA GLU A 25 -9.97 0.24 -1.61
C GLU A 25 -9.34 -0.92 -2.38
N VAL A 26 -8.48 -0.64 -3.36
CA VAL A 26 -7.91 -1.67 -4.22
C VAL A 26 -6.58 -2.16 -3.67
N LEU A 27 -5.63 -1.26 -3.38
CA LEU A 27 -4.31 -1.69 -2.91
C LEU A 27 -4.41 -2.34 -1.52
N PHE A 28 -4.85 -1.60 -0.50
CA PHE A 28 -4.88 -2.12 0.88
C PHE A 28 -6.18 -2.86 1.23
N GLY A 29 -7.29 -2.54 0.57
CA GLY A 29 -8.58 -3.17 0.78
C GLY A 29 -8.73 -4.54 0.12
N ASP A 30 -8.00 -4.79 -0.99
CA ASP A 30 -8.07 -6.04 -1.76
C ASP A 30 -6.68 -6.68 -1.94
N ILE A 31 -5.79 -6.10 -2.75
CA ILE A 31 -4.53 -6.73 -3.19
C ILE A 31 -3.68 -7.20 -2.01
N TRP A 32 -3.51 -6.38 -0.98
CA TRP A 32 -2.74 -6.76 0.22
C TRP A 32 -3.40 -7.83 1.10
N ARG A 33 -4.69 -8.11 0.91
CA ARG A 33 -5.47 -9.10 1.66
C ARG A 33 -5.67 -10.41 0.91
N GLN A 34 -5.24 -10.50 -0.35
CA GLN A 34 -5.41 -11.70 -1.16
C GLN A 34 -4.69 -12.92 -0.53
N PRO A 35 -5.32 -14.11 -0.49
CA PRO A 35 -4.84 -15.25 0.30
C PRO A 35 -3.62 -15.98 -0.31
N GLY A 36 -3.31 -15.76 -1.59
CA GLY A 36 -2.23 -16.48 -2.28
C GLY A 36 -0.82 -16.15 -1.83
N LEU A 37 -0.63 -15.13 -0.99
CA LEU A 37 0.67 -14.74 -0.45
C LEU A 37 0.52 -14.18 0.96
N SER A 38 1.36 -14.62 1.89
CA SER A 38 1.35 -14.13 3.27
C SER A 38 1.70 -12.63 3.33
N PRO A 39 1.26 -11.89 4.36
CA PRO A 39 1.65 -10.49 4.53
C PRO A 39 3.17 -10.29 4.58
N ARG A 40 3.90 -11.23 5.20
CA ARG A 40 5.37 -11.21 5.24
C ARG A 40 5.97 -11.29 3.85
N ASP A 41 5.52 -12.24 3.05
CA ASP A 41 6.08 -12.45 1.71
C ASP A 41 5.73 -11.30 0.77
N ARG A 42 4.54 -10.69 0.92
CA ARG A 42 4.17 -9.45 0.21
C ARG A 42 5.12 -8.30 0.54
N SER A 43 5.45 -8.13 1.82
CA SER A 43 6.41 -7.12 2.25
C SER A 43 7.80 -7.38 1.67
N VAL A 44 8.27 -8.64 1.66
CA VAL A 44 9.58 -8.98 1.06
C VAL A 44 9.60 -8.62 -0.43
N VAL A 45 8.59 -9.04 -1.21
CA VAL A 45 8.51 -8.72 -2.64
C VAL A 45 8.45 -7.20 -2.89
N THR A 46 7.69 -6.48 -2.08
CA THR A 46 7.57 -5.02 -2.17
C THR A 46 8.90 -4.35 -1.92
N VAL A 47 9.57 -4.66 -0.80
CA VAL A 47 10.87 -4.07 -0.43
C VAL A 47 11.94 -4.41 -1.46
N SER A 48 12.01 -5.67 -1.93
CA SER A 48 12.93 -6.06 -3.01
C SER A 48 12.71 -5.22 -4.26
N SER A 49 11.45 -5.03 -4.67
CA SER A 49 11.11 -4.22 -5.84
C SER A 49 11.48 -2.74 -5.65
N LEU A 50 11.23 -2.17 -4.47
CA LEU A 50 11.60 -0.79 -4.14
C LEU A 50 13.12 -0.58 -4.20
N ILE A 51 13.91 -1.53 -3.68
CA ILE A 51 15.37 -1.48 -3.74
C ILE A 51 15.85 -1.59 -5.19
N SER A 52 15.37 -2.57 -5.95
CA SER A 52 15.77 -2.79 -7.34
C SER A 52 15.45 -1.62 -8.26
N LEU A 53 14.39 -0.86 -7.96
CA LEU A 53 13.95 0.29 -8.75
C LEU A 53 14.42 1.64 -8.17
N TYR A 54 15.27 1.63 -7.14
CA TYR A 54 15.76 2.84 -6.47
C TYR A 54 14.62 3.76 -5.96
N ARG A 55 13.53 3.16 -5.47
CA ARG A 55 12.37 3.86 -4.86
C ARG A 55 12.56 4.03 -3.36
N ILE A 56 13.66 4.68 -2.99
CA ILE A 56 14.12 4.78 -1.60
C ILE A 56 13.18 5.60 -0.70
N ASN A 57 12.40 6.53 -1.26
CA ASN A 57 11.47 7.38 -0.49
C ASN A 57 10.31 6.60 0.13
N GLU A 58 9.93 5.46 -0.45
CA GLU A 58 8.83 4.63 0.05
C GLU A 58 9.31 3.63 1.12
N LEU A 59 10.61 3.32 1.17
CA LEU A 59 11.18 2.33 2.07
C LEU A 59 10.85 2.57 3.55
N PRO A 60 10.87 3.80 4.11
CA PRO A 60 10.54 4.04 5.51
C PRO A 60 9.11 3.60 5.90
N TYR A 61 8.18 3.50 4.95
CA TYR A 61 6.84 2.99 5.22
C TYR A 61 6.82 1.45 5.35
N HIS A 62 7.72 0.76 4.64
CA HIS A 62 7.77 -0.70 4.54
C HIS A 62 8.79 -1.36 5.48
N VAL A 63 9.74 -0.59 6.00
CA VAL A 63 10.79 -1.05 6.90
C VAL A 63 10.66 -0.26 8.21
N LYS A 64 10.16 -0.93 9.26
CA LYS A 64 10.15 -0.42 10.63
C LYS A 64 11.14 -1.19 11.49
#